data_AF-A0A0F9ZAU3-F1
#
_entry.id   AF-A0A0F9ZAU3-F1
#
_cell.length_a   1.000
_cell.length_b   1.000
_cell.length_c   1.000
_cell.angle_alpha   90.00
_cell.angle_beta   90.00
_cell.angle_gamma   90.00
#
_symmetry.space_group_name_H-M   'P 1'
#
loop_
_entity.id
_entity.type
_entity.pdbx_description
1 polymer ?
#
loop_
_entity_poly.entity_id
_entity_poly.type
_entity_poly.pdbx_seq_one_letter_code
_entity_poly.pdbx_strand_id
1 'polypeptide(L)'
;MPKTRIGIQGDIGSTNERAAKYFAQKNGWKNFEIKYLISTENVLKALNNNEIHFGTFAYESSREGLVEETQKAIKKYSFQKIDEQTFQLDHALLQNKKIYESKPITIYSHPQALKEHKSFLTKRFQNLKLIKEIDTALAAKKLKNNEYPQNSLVIAPISCAEIYNLKIYLPDLPTNKGYLTKIYLVKKSHMHANILQNYQKAQQIAKDTINFLKEYLCEGISEKEIKKIAEEYMIKKGSTSFWYHNVGAFILVGERTTISLSGKNYKPTDTKIQKNDLVTIDLSPTIKDFWADFARSFIIENGKVTETEKSNQQELVEGIKTEEKLHQEFQKSINPNTTFHEIFKTINNLIENLGYKNLDFKKNLGHSIEKHRDNRIYIEENNHKKLQETNFFTFEPHIKKKNGKYGFKMENIYYFEKEKLHIL
;
A
#
# COMPACT_ATOMS: atom_id res chain seq x y z
N MET A 1 -13.00 24.25 -4.82
CA MET A 1 -11.78 23.46 -4.53
C MET A 1 -12.12 22.31 -3.60
N PRO A 2 -11.56 21.10 -3.81
CA PRO A 2 -11.81 19.95 -2.93
C PRO A 2 -11.39 20.24 -1.48
N LYS A 3 -12.15 19.70 -0.52
CA LYS A 3 -11.95 19.90 0.91
C LYS A 3 -10.71 19.14 1.39
N THR A 4 -9.76 19.83 2.02
CA THR A 4 -8.55 19.20 2.57
C THR A 4 -8.86 18.45 3.86
N ARG A 5 -8.51 17.16 3.97
CA ARG A 5 -8.77 16.36 5.17
C ARG A 5 -7.49 16.20 5.99
N ILE A 6 -7.51 16.67 7.24
CA ILE A 6 -6.38 16.58 8.17
C ILE A 6 -6.78 15.66 9.33
N GLY A 7 -6.17 14.48 9.44
CA GLY A 7 -6.36 13.60 10.58
C GLY A 7 -5.45 13.96 11.75
N ILE A 8 -5.97 13.92 12.98
CA ILE A 8 -5.21 14.34 14.17
C ILE A 8 -5.22 13.27 15.27
N GLN A 9 -4.13 13.22 16.02
CA GLN A 9 -4.05 12.50 17.30
C GLN A 9 -4.75 13.32 18.39
N GLY A 10 -5.76 12.76 19.04
CA GLY A 10 -6.59 13.44 20.04
C GLY A 10 -7.94 13.93 19.49
N ASP A 11 -8.74 14.47 20.41
CA ASP A 11 -10.11 14.96 20.16
C ASP A 11 -10.14 16.50 20.04
N ILE A 12 -11.35 17.07 19.93
CA ILE A 12 -11.60 18.50 19.89
C ILE A 12 -11.02 19.22 21.12
N GLY A 13 -10.34 20.34 20.89
CA GLY A 13 -9.61 21.09 21.91
C GLY A 13 -8.20 20.58 22.22
N SER A 14 -7.73 19.52 21.55
CA SER A 14 -6.37 19.00 21.74
C SER A 14 -5.29 19.91 21.14
N THR A 15 -4.05 19.77 21.62
CA THR A 15 -2.89 20.47 21.06
C THR A 15 -2.65 20.13 19.58
N ASN A 16 -2.98 18.91 19.14
CA ASN A 16 -2.90 18.54 17.72
C ASN A 16 -3.98 19.24 16.88
N GLU A 17 -5.16 19.55 17.42
CA GLU A 17 -6.15 20.37 16.70
C GLU A 17 -5.59 21.78 16.44
N ARG A 18 -4.96 22.38 17.47
CA ARG A 18 -4.26 23.66 17.34
C ARG A 18 -3.14 23.57 16.30
N ALA A 19 -2.37 22.49 16.29
CA ALA A 19 -1.33 22.26 15.30
C ALA A 19 -1.88 22.12 13.88
N ALA A 20 -2.96 21.36 13.69
CA ALA A 20 -3.63 21.20 12.41
C ALA A 20 -4.14 22.54 11.85
N LYS A 21 -4.74 23.38 12.69
CA LYS A 21 -5.16 24.75 12.33
C LYS A 21 -3.98 25.63 11.96
N TYR A 22 -2.89 25.57 12.73
CA TYR A 22 -1.64 26.29 12.42
C TYR A 22 -1.07 25.88 11.06
N PHE A 23 -0.94 24.57 10.79
CA PHE A 23 -0.43 24.08 9.52
C PHE A 23 -1.36 24.42 8.35
N ALA A 24 -2.68 24.36 8.55
CA ALA A 24 -3.65 24.78 7.54
C ALA A 24 -3.50 26.26 7.18
N GLN A 25 -3.35 27.14 8.18
CA GLN A 25 -3.09 28.56 7.96
C GLN A 25 -1.76 28.79 7.24
N LYS A 26 -0.67 28.17 7.72
CA LYS A 26 0.69 28.28 7.14
C LYS A 26 0.72 27.85 5.67
N ASN A 27 -0.06 26.82 5.30
CA ASN A 27 -0.12 26.29 3.94
C ASN A 27 -1.25 26.89 3.09
N GLY A 28 -1.99 27.89 3.59
CA GLY A 28 -3.06 28.55 2.84
C GLY A 28 -4.29 27.66 2.56
N TRP A 29 -4.50 26.61 3.34
CA TRP A 29 -5.64 25.69 3.20
C TRP A 29 -6.91 26.34 3.75
N LYS A 30 -7.65 27.05 2.89
CA LYS A 30 -8.89 27.76 3.27
C LYS A 30 -10.11 26.85 3.48
N ASN A 31 -10.15 25.69 2.81
CA ASN A 31 -11.26 24.73 2.92
C ASN A 31 -10.71 23.38 3.42
N PHE A 32 -10.75 23.17 4.74
CA PHE A 32 -10.30 21.92 5.36
C PHE A 32 -11.29 21.38 6.39
N GLU A 33 -11.20 20.08 6.67
CA GLU A 33 -11.81 19.43 7.82
C GLU A 33 -10.77 18.69 8.65
N ILE A 34 -11.01 18.68 9.96
CA ILE A 34 -10.25 17.91 10.92
C ILE A 34 -10.99 16.59 11.17
N LYS A 35 -10.27 15.48 11.09
CA LYS A 35 -10.73 14.14 11.50
C LYS A 35 -10.06 13.78 12.82
N TYR A 36 -10.84 13.58 13.86
CA TYR A 36 -10.38 13.17 15.18
C TYR A 36 -10.15 11.67 15.19
N LEU A 37 -8.89 11.26 15.07
CA LEU A 37 -8.50 9.85 14.95
C LEU A 37 -7.97 9.30 16.27
N ILE A 38 -7.84 10.15 17.28
CA ILE A 38 -7.49 9.84 18.68
C ILE A 38 -6.04 9.37 18.85
N SER A 39 -5.56 8.42 18.07
CA SER A 39 -4.22 7.84 18.17
C SER A 39 -3.36 8.11 16.92
N THR A 40 -2.04 8.11 17.09
CA THR A 40 -1.06 8.19 16.00
C THR A 40 -1.22 7.01 15.02
N GLU A 41 -1.50 5.82 15.55
CA GLU A 41 -1.76 4.62 14.75
C GLU A 41 -2.96 4.83 13.82
N ASN A 42 -4.07 5.38 14.32
CA ASN A 42 -5.24 5.66 13.50
C ASN A 42 -4.97 6.77 12.48
N VAL A 43 -4.20 7.81 12.83
CA VAL A 43 -3.75 8.84 11.89
C VAL A 43 -2.98 8.22 10.72
N LEU A 44 -1.96 7.41 11.02
CA LEU A 44 -1.14 6.79 9.98
C LEU A 44 -1.91 5.76 9.16
N LYS A 45 -2.82 4.99 9.77
CA LYS A 45 -3.70 4.05 9.06
C LYS A 45 -4.62 4.78 8.08
N ALA A 46 -5.34 5.81 8.54
CA ALA A 46 -6.23 6.61 7.70
C ALA A 46 -5.47 7.30 6.55
N LEU A 47 -4.23 7.73 6.81
CA LEU A 47 -3.35 8.32 5.80
C LEU A 47 -2.97 7.31 4.71
N ASN A 48 -2.66 6.06 5.08
CA ASN A 48 -2.31 5.00 4.14
C ASN A 48 -3.53 4.51 3.34
N ASN A 49 -4.72 4.53 3.94
CA ASN A 49 -6.01 4.21 3.31
C ASN A 49 -6.58 5.33 2.41
N ASN A 50 -5.89 6.48 2.28
CA ASN A 50 -6.36 7.67 1.55
C ASN A 50 -7.64 8.33 2.12
N GLU A 51 -7.98 8.04 3.38
CA GLU A 51 -9.12 8.65 4.08
C GLU A 51 -8.85 10.11 4.45
N ILE A 52 -7.58 10.46 4.67
CA ILE A 52 -7.09 11.82 4.95
C ILE A 52 -5.96 12.20 3.98
N HIS A 53 -5.77 13.50 3.76
CA HIS A 53 -4.66 14.00 2.92
C HIS A 53 -3.40 14.24 3.75
N PHE A 54 -3.57 14.73 4.98
CA PHE A 54 -2.49 15.06 5.90
C PHE A 54 -2.78 14.48 7.28
N GLY A 55 -1.74 14.15 8.04
CA GLY A 55 -1.82 13.71 9.42
C GLY A 55 -1.02 14.62 10.35
N THR A 56 -1.49 14.79 11.59
CA THR A 56 -0.71 15.42 12.67
C THR A 56 -0.70 14.56 13.93
N PHE A 57 0.46 14.47 14.57
CA PHE A 57 0.64 13.76 15.83
C PHE A 57 1.88 14.28 16.57
N ALA A 58 1.90 14.13 17.89
CA ALA A 58 3.05 14.45 18.72
C ALA A 58 4.17 13.44 18.48
N TYR A 59 5.39 13.92 18.24
CA TYR A 59 6.57 13.06 18.02
C TYR A 59 7.47 13.00 19.26
N GLU A 60 7.64 14.14 19.92
CA GLU A 60 8.56 14.30 21.04
C GLU A 60 8.02 15.33 22.05
N SER A 61 8.30 15.10 23.33
CA SER A 61 7.99 15.96 24.47
C SER A 61 9.27 16.34 25.20
N SER A 62 9.41 17.60 25.64
CA SER A 62 10.56 18.05 26.44
C SER A 62 10.63 17.40 27.83
N ARG A 63 9.55 16.75 28.29
CA ARG A 63 9.49 16.05 29.58
C ARG A 63 9.78 14.55 29.48
N GLU A 64 9.29 13.93 28.42
CA GLU A 64 9.24 12.45 28.30
C GLU A 64 10.08 11.91 27.14
N GLY A 65 10.67 12.79 26.31
CA GLY A 65 11.38 12.40 25.11
C GLY A 65 10.41 11.94 24.01
N LEU A 66 10.79 10.90 23.28
CA LEU A 66 10.00 10.37 22.18
C LEU A 66 8.68 9.78 22.67
N VAL A 67 7.57 10.14 22.01
CA VAL A 67 6.23 9.65 22.35
C VAL A 67 6.12 8.16 22.01
N GLU A 68 5.91 7.31 23.01
CA GLU A 68 5.95 5.85 22.87
C GLU A 68 4.94 5.30 21.84
N GLU A 69 3.70 5.78 21.86
CA GLU A 69 2.65 5.38 20.92
C GLU A 69 3.05 5.70 19.47
N THR A 70 3.67 6.86 19.27
CA THR A 70 4.19 7.27 17.97
C THR A 70 5.31 6.35 17.53
N GLN A 71 6.25 5.99 18.41
CA GLN A 71 7.33 5.04 18.09
C GLN A 71 6.78 3.66 17.70
N LYS A 72 5.68 3.22 18.30
CA LYS A 72 4.99 1.97 17.90
C LYS A 72 4.33 2.10 16.53
N ALA A 73 3.65 3.21 16.27
CA ALA A 73 2.91 3.43 15.03
C ALA A 73 3.84 3.58 13.81
N ILE A 74 4.94 4.34 13.92
CA ILE A 74 5.87 4.60 12.80
C ILE A 74 6.63 3.34 12.34
N LYS A 75 6.70 2.29 13.17
CA LYS A 75 7.26 0.98 12.77
C LYS A 75 6.32 0.20 11.85
N LYS A 76 5.00 0.44 11.95
CA LYS A 76 3.98 -0.29 11.19
C LYS A 76 3.58 0.41 9.89
N TYR A 77 3.68 1.74 9.85
CA TYR A 77 3.15 2.55 8.75
C TYR A 77 4.20 3.49 8.17
N SER A 78 4.21 3.60 6.85
CA SER A 78 5.06 4.56 6.14
C SER A 78 4.37 5.92 6.01
N PHE A 79 5.14 7.00 6.12
CA PHE A 79 4.70 8.37 5.91
C PHE A 79 5.88 9.24 5.45
N GLN A 80 5.58 10.42 4.90
CA GLN A 80 6.56 11.46 4.64
C GLN A 80 6.28 12.63 5.59
N LYS A 81 7.29 13.03 6.38
CA LYS A 81 7.26 14.28 7.13
C LYS A 81 7.34 15.46 6.17
N ILE A 82 6.38 16.38 6.26
CA ILE A 82 6.33 17.60 5.44
C ILE A 82 6.85 18.79 6.22
N ASP A 83 6.45 18.87 7.49
CA ASP A 83 6.74 20.00 8.35
C ASP A 83 6.73 19.54 9.81
N GLU A 84 7.25 20.37 10.69
CA GLU A 84 7.17 20.18 12.14
C GLU A 84 7.05 21.52 12.85
N GLN A 85 6.36 21.54 13.97
CA GLN A 85 6.26 22.72 14.80
C GLN A 85 6.25 22.32 16.28
N THR A 86 6.95 23.11 17.09
CA THR A 86 6.94 22.94 18.53
C THR A 86 5.87 23.82 19.15
N PHE A 87 5.08 23.24 20.03
CA PHE A 87 3.97 23.87 20.71
C PHE A 87 4.21 23.84 22.21
N GLN A 88 4.11 25.00 22.87
CA GLN A 88 4.11 25.04 24.32
C GLN A 88 2.76 24.58 24.86
N LEU A 89 2.79 23.80 25.95
CA LEU A 89 1.59 23.44 26.69
C LEU A 89 0.90 24.70 27.20
N ASP A 90 -0.43 24.75 27.11
CA ASP A 90 -1.25 25.90 27.46
C ASP A 90 -2.39 25.50 28.41
N HIS A 91 -2.08 24.63 29.37
CA HIS A 91 -3.06 24.22 30.36
C HIS A 91 -3.51 25.39 31.22
N ALA A 92 -4.82 25.56 31.32
CA ALA A 92 -5.50 26.49 32.20
C ALA A 92 -6.32 25.74 33.25
N LEU A 93 -6.68 26.42 34.34
CA LEU A 93 -7.76 25.95 35.22
C LEU A 93 -9.07 26.55 34.75
N LEU A 94 -10.01 25.69 34.39
CA LEU A 94 -11.33 26.10 33.91
C LEU A 94 -12.39 25.78 34.97
N GLN A 95 -13.40 26.65 35.04
CA GLN A 95 -14.56 26.53 35.92
C GLN A 95 -15.87 26.68 35.11
N ASN A 96 -16.93 26.02 35.55
CA ASN A 96 -18.28 26.27 35.03
C ASN A 96 -19.11 27.09 36.04
N LYS A 97 -19.11 26.65 37.30
CA LYS A 97 -19.77 27.31 38.43
C LYS A 97 -18.79 28.18 39.23
N LYS A 98 -19.31 29.09 40.05
CA LYS A 98 -18.50 29.93 40.96
C LYS A 98 -17.71 29.07 41.95
N ILE A 99 -16.42 29.34 42.10
CA ILE A 99 -15.56 28.64 43.06
C ILE A 99 -15.55 29.39 44.40
N TYR A 100 -15.69 28.64 45.48
CA TYR A 100 -15.59 29.15 46.86
C TYR A 100 -14.30 28.63 47.49
N GLU A 101 -13.24 29.44 47.57
CA GLU A 101 -11.92 29.01 48.06
C GLU A 101 -11.93 28.56 49.54
N SER A 102 -12.94 28.96 50.32
CA SER A 102 -13.14 28.50 51.70
C SER A 102 -13.62 27.05 51.82
N LYS A 103 -14.03 26.42 50.72
CA LYS A 103 -14.51 25.03 50.67
C LYS A 103 -13.49 24.14 49.94
N PRO A 104 -13.49 22.82 50.16
CA PRO A 104 -12.62 21.90 49.43
C PRO A 104 -12.75 22.06 47.90
N ILE A 105 -11.62 21.97 47.19
CA ILE A 105 -11.56 22.08 45.72
C ILE A 105 -11.20 20.73 45.13
N THR A 106 -11.93 20.30 44.11
CA THR A 106 -11.62 19.08 43.37
C THR A 106 -11.19 19.43 41.94
N ILE A 107 -10.05 18.91 41.50
CA ILE A 107 -9.51 19.15 40.16
C ILE A 107 -9.51 17.85 39.37
N TYR A 108 -10.13 17.88 38.20
CA TYR A 108 -10.26 16.73 37.29
C TYR A 108 -9.38 16.93 36.05
N SER A 109 -8.60 15.92 35.68
CA SER A 109 -7.84 15.93 34.42
C SER A 109 -7.18 14.58 34.13
N HIS A 110 -6.55 14.45 32.97
CA HIS A 110 -5.68 13.32 32.64
C HIS A 110 -4.59 13.11 33.71
N PRO A 111 -4.22 11.87 34.09
CA PRO A 111 -3.20 11.60 35.11
C PRO A 111 -1.89 12.33 34.89
N GLN A 112 -1.48 12.51 33.63
CA GLN A 112 -0.25 13.21 33.27
C GLN A 112 -0.33 14.71 33.57
N ALA A 113 -1.45 15.35 33.24
CA ALA A 113 -1.68 16.77 33.55
C ALA A 113 -1.73 17.01 35.07
N LEU A 114 -2.42 16.12 35.81
CA LEU A 114 -2.44 16.20 37.27
C LEU A 114 -1.05 16.03 37.89
N LYS A 115 -0.25 15.11 37.35
CA LYS A 115 1.13 14.86 37.80
C LYS A 115 2.03 16.07 37.54
N GLU A 116 1.99 16.63 36.32
CA GLU A 116 2.80 17.80 35.93
C GLU A 116 2.53 18.99 36.85
N HIS A 117 1.26 19.27 37.12
CA HIS A 117 0.84 20.48 37.83
C HIS A 117 0.74 20.29 39.36
N LYS A 118 0.98 19.07 39.88
CA LYS A 118 0.72 18.71 41.30
C LYS A 118 1.40 19.65 42.30
N SER A 119 2.68 19.98 42.09
CA SER A 119 3.45 20.81 43.04
C SER A 119 2.88 22.23 43.15
N PHE A 120 2.48 22.82 42.02
CA PHE A 120 1.84 24.13 42.01
C PHE A 120 0.46 24.09 42.68
N LEU A 121 -0.38 23.11 42.32
CA LEU A 121 -1.76 23.01 42.81
C LEU A 121 -1.82 22.80 44.33
N THR A 122 -0.95 21.93 44.87
CA THR A 122 -0.89 21.66 46.32
C THR A 122 -0.41 22.86 47.13
N LYS A 123 0.40 23.76 46.54
CA LYS A 123 0.78 25.04 47.17
C LYS A 123 -0.34 26.08 47.09
N ARG A 124 -1.13 26.08 46.01
CA ARG A 124 -2.20 27.06 45.76
C ARG A 124 -3.47 26.81 46.57
N PHE A 125 -3.79 25.55 46.88
CA PHE A 125 -5.05 25.14 47.50
C PHE A 125 -4.81 24.30 48.77
N GLN A 126 -5.34 24.75 49.92
CA GLN A 126 -5.16 24.09 51.22
C GLN A 126 -5.93 22.75 51.34
N ASN A 127 -7.11 22.64 50.72
CA ASN A 127 -7.98 21.44 50.77
C ASN A 127 -8.26 20.90 49.36
N LEU A 128 -7.22 20.34 48.73
CA LEU A 128 -7.22 19.91 47.33
C LEU A 128 -7.43 18.40 47.16
N LYS A 129 -8.37 18.02 46.29
CA LYS A 129 -8.52 16.66 45.77
C LYS A 129 -8.23 16.62 44.27
N LEU A 130 -7.40 15.68 43.83
CA LEU A 130 -7.11 15.46 42.41
C LEU A 130 -7.79 14.16 41.95
N ILE A 131 -8.62 14.23 40.91
CA ILE A 131 -9.36 13.08 40.36
C ILE A 131 -8.98 12.87 38.90
N LYS A 132 -8.59 11.63 38.59
CA LYS A 132 -8.14 11.23 37.25
C LYS A 132 -9.33 11.11 36.29
N GLU A 133 -9.14 11.62 35.09
CA GLU A 133 -10.03 11.47 33.93
C GLU A 133 -9.26 10.88 32.74
N ILE A 134 -9.98 10.40 31.73
CA ILE A 134 -9.36 9.73 30.57
C ILE A 134 -8.66 10.73 29.64
N ASP A 135 -9.15 11.97 29.56
CA ASP A 135 -8.60 13.00 28.68
C ASP A 135 -8.86 14.41 29.24
N THR A 136 -7.97 15.36 28.94
CA THR A 136 -8.07 16.77 29.40
C THR A 136 -9.28 17.50 28.82
N ALA A 137 -9.55 17.35 27.51
CA ALA A 137 -10.68 18.00 26.86
C ALA A 137 -12.00 17.33 27.23
N LEU A 138 -12.01 15.99 27.40
CA LEU A 138 -13.15 15.28 27.95
C LEU A 138 -13.51 15.77 29.35
N ALA A 139 -12.52 16.03 30.20
CA ALA A 139 -12.76 16.58 31.53
C ALA A 139 -13.46 17.96 31.43
N ALA A 140 -13.03 18.84 30.52
CA ALA A 140 -13.69 20.12 30.30
C ALA A 140 -15.14 19.97 29.79
N LYS A 141 -15.40 19.03 28.89
CA LYS A 141 -16.77 18.71 28.43
C LYS A 141 -17.66 18.25 29.58
N LYS A 142 -17.20 17.32 30.42
CA LYS A 142 -17.92 16.84 31.61
C LYS A 142 -18.20 17.96 32.61
N LEU A 143 -17.24 18.86 32.83
CA LEU A 143 -17.44 20.04 33.68
C LEU A 143 -18.55 20.95 33.15
N LYS A 144 -18.61 21.15 31.83
CA LYS A 144 -19.69 21.93 31.19
C LYS A 144 -21.06 21.28 31.37
N ASN A 145 -21.12 19.96 31.25
CA ASN A 145 -22.33 19.17 31.42
C ASN A 145 -22.81 19.08 32.88
N ASN A 146 -22.11 19.70 33.84
CA ASN A 146 -22.40 19.61 35.27
C ASN A 146 -22.28 18.19 35.84
N GLU A 147 -21.45 17.35 35.24
CA GLU A 147 -21.17 15.98 35.72
C GLU A 147 -20.29 15.96 36.97
N TYR A 148 -19.72 17.12 37.35
CA TYR A 148 -18.92 17.26 38.56
C TYR A 148 -19.62 18.12 39.64
N PRO A 149 -19.34 17.86 40.94
CA PRO A 149 -19.91 18.64 42.05
C PRO A 149 -19.55 20.13 42.02
N GLN A 150 -20.19 20.92 42.88
CA GLN A 150 -19.76 22.29 43.17
C GLN A 150 -18.28 22.32 43.58
N ASN A 151 -17.59 23.43 43.32
CA ASN A 151 -16.14 23.58 43.60
C ASN A 151 -15.23 22.63 42.80
N SER A 152 -15.66 22.27 41.59
CA SER A 152 -14.86 21.51 40.64
C SER A 152 -14.16 22.41 39.62
N LEU A 153 -12.88 22.16 39.41
CA LEU A 153 -12.06 22.74 38.34
C LEU A 153 -11.56 21.62 37.42
N VAL A 154 -11.16 21.98 36.21
CA VAL A 154 -10.45 21.07 35.30
C VAL A 154 -9.14 21.69 34.84
N ILE A 155 -8.13 20.84 34.61
CA ILE A 155 -6.93 21.22 33.86
C ILE A 155 -7.15 20.79 32.42
N ALA A 156 -7.16 21.75 31.50
CA ALA A 156 -7.31 21.52 30.06
C ALA A 156 -6.63 22.64 29.27
N PRO A 157 -6.34 22.45 27.96
CA PRO A 157 -5.90 23.54 27.09
C PRO A 157 -6.84 24.75 27.19
N ILE A 158 -6.29 25.96 27.19
CA ILE A 158 -7.07 27.20 27.33
C ILE A 158 -8.18 27.34 26.27
N SER A 159 -7.98 26.79 25.07
CA SER A 159 -8.99 26.74 24.00
C SER A 159 -10.28 26.02 24.40
N CYS A 160 -10.22 25.08 25.35
CA CYS A 160 -11.42 24.41 25.87
C CYS A 160 -12.38 25.38 26.58
N ALA A 161 -11.90 26.54 27.04
CA ALA A 161 -12.76 27.57 27.61
C ALA A 161 -13.77 28.10 26.58
N GLU A 162 -13.29 28.40 25.37
CA GLU A 162 -14.11 28.85 24.27
C GLU A 162 -14.98 27.70 23.72
N ILE A 163 -14.36 26.56 23.42
CA ILE A 163 -15.03 25.39 22.80
C ILE A 163 -16.23 24.91 23.62
N TYR A 164 -16.08 24.85 24.94
CA TYR A 164 -17.14 24.37 25.84
C TYR A 164 -17.87 25.48 26.57
N ASN A 165 -17.60 26.75 26.26
CA ASN A 165 -18.20 27.91 26.94
C ASN A 165 -18.07 27.81 28.48
N LEU A 166 -16.82 27.65 28.93
CA LEU A 166 -16.41 27.62 30.33
C LEU A 166 -15.71 28.93 30.70
N LYS A 167 -15.70 29.26 31.99
CA LYS A 167 -14.96 30.42 32.50
C LYS A 167 -13.52 30.00 32.84
N ILE A 168 -12.58 30.89 32.59
CA ILE A 168 -11.19 30.69 32.98
C ILE A 168 -11.07 31.09 34.46
N TYR A 169 -10.66 30.15 35.31
CA TYR A 169 -10.31 30.43 36.71
C TYR A 169 -8.87 30.88 36.84
N LEU A 170 -7.96 30.22 36.12
CA LEU A 170 -6.56 30.63 35.99
C LEU A 170 -6.10 30.39 34.55
N PRO A 171 -5.63 31.43 33.82
CA PRO A 171 -5.36 31.35 32.38
C PRO A 171 -4.09 30.55 32.05
N ASP A 172 -3.15 30.45 32.97
CA ASP A 172 -1.87 29.77 32.75
C ASP A 172 -1.38 29.08 34.03
N LEU A 173 -0.71 27.95 33.87
CA LEU A 173 -0.09 27.20 34.96
C LEU A 173 1.43 27.34 34.86
N PRO A 174 2.17 27.66 35.95
CA PRO A 174 3.61 27.94 35.87
C PRO A 174 4.46 26.85 35.22
N THR A 175 4.05 25.59 35.39
CA THR A 175 4.69 24.38 34.84
C THR A 175 4.50 24.21 33.33
N ASN A 176 3.63 25.01 32.70
CA ASN A 176 3.54 25.08 31.24
C ASN A 176 4.83 25.61 30.62
N LYS A 177 5.53 26.52 31.31
CA LYS A 177 6.77 27.12 30.80
C LYS A 177 7.83 26.04 30.64
N GLY A 178 8.30 25.87 29.40
CA GLY A 178 9.30 24.85 29.05
C GLY A 178 8.73 23.45 28.81
N TYR A 179 7.42 23.24 28.99
CA TYR A 179 6.75 22.04 28.50
C TYR A 179 6.45 22.24 27.01
N LEU A 180 7.26 21.61 26.17
CA LEU A 180 7.23 21.73 24.72
C LEU A 180 6.91 20.37 24.10
N THR A 181 5.99 20.37 23.15
CA THR A 181 5.65 19.18 22.35
C THR A 181 5.92 19.47 20.89
N LYS A 182 6.80 18.67 20.27
CA LYS A 182 7.08 18.70 18.84
C LYS A 182 6.02 17.88 18.11
N ILE A 183 5.26 18.53 17.23
CA ILE A 183 4.19 17.92 16.44
C ILE A 183 4.63 17.89 14.97
N TYR A 184 4.45 16.73 14.33
CA TYR A 184 4.72 16.57 12.91
C TYR A 184 3.47 16.83 12.07
N LEU A 185 3.68 17.41 10.90
CA LEU A 185 2.76 17.37 9.77
C LEU A 185 3.28 16.33 8.78
N VAL A 186 2.44 15.35 8.44
CA VAL A 186 2.82 14.26 7.55
C VAL A 186 1.84 14.12 6.39
N LYS A 187 2.32 13.56 5.29
CA LYS A 187 1.48 13.03 4.19
C LYS A 187 1.83 11.58 3.92
N LYS A 188 1.00 10.91 3.14
CA LYS A 188 1.29 9.56 2.66
C LYS A 188 2.67 9.57 1.99
N SER A 189 3.50 8.60 2.35
CA SER A 189 4.83 8.48 1.76
C SER A 189 4.69 8.23 0.26
N HIS A 190 5.45 8.95 -0.55
CA HIS A 190 5.61 8.68 -1.99
C HIS A 190 6.37 7.39 -2.28
N MET A 191 6.56 6.52 -1.29
CA MET A 191 7.12 5.18 -1.47
C MET A 191 6.45 4.42 -2.61
N HIS A 192 5.15 4.64 -2.88
CA HIS A 192 4.46 4.09 -4.05
C HIS A 192 5.08 4.52 -5.39
N ALA A 193 5.51 5.77 -5.57
CA ALA A 193 6.09 6.23 -6.84
C ALA A 193 7.48 5.61 -7.08
N ASN A 194 8.32 5.51 -6.05
CA ASN A 194 9.64 4.86 -6.16
C ASN A 194 9.52 3.32 -6.28
N ILE A 195 8.54 2.70 -5.63
CA ILE A 195 8.26 1.27 -5.76
C ILE A 195 7.77 0.95 -7.18
N LEU A 196 6.77 1.70 -7.67
CA LEU A 196 6.25 1.54 -9.02
C LEU A 196 7.35 1.71 -10.07
N GLN A 197 8.20 2.74 -9.93
CA GLN A 197 9.33 2.94 -10.84
C GLN A 197 10.30 1.76 -10.88
N ASN A 198 10.59 1.10 -9.75
CA ASN A 198 11.49 -0.06 -9.76
C ASN A 198 10.83 -1.29 -10.38
N TYR A 199 9.54 -1.52 -10.14
CA TYR A 199 8.77 -2.54 -10.83
C TYR A 199 8.70 -2.26 -12.34
N GLN A 200 8.45 -1.02 -12.75
CA GLN A 200 8.48 -0.60 -14.16
C GLN A 200 9.85 -0.83 -14.80
N LYS A 201 10.95 -0.54 -14.09
CA LYS A 201 12.31 -0.83 -14.58
C LYS A 201 12.54 -2.32 -14.78
N ALA A 202 12.18 -3.16 -13.79
CA ALA A 202 12.29 -4.60 -13.93
C ALA A 202 11.45 -5.11 -15.11
N GLN A 203 10.21 -4.63 -15.25
CA GLN A 203 9.31 -5.01 -16.33
C GLN A 203 9.83 -4.55 -17.70
N GLN A 204 10.43 -3.36 -17.77
CA GLN A 204 11.05 -2.85 -18.99
C GLN A 204 12.24 -3.71 -19.43
N ILE A 205 13.04 -4.24 -18.48
CA ILE A 205 14.11 -5.18 -18.80
C ILE A 205 13.53 -6.43 -19.48
N ALA A 206 12.45 -7.00 -18.94
CA ALA A 206 11.80 -8.17 -19.53
C ALA A 206 11.26 -7.87 -20.95
N LYS A 207 10.57 -6.74 -21.12
CA LYS A 207 10.04 -6.28 -22.42
C LYS A 207 11.14 -6.04 -23.46
N ASP A 208 12.22 -5.34 -23.07
CA ASP A 208 13.39 -5.11 -23.90
C ASP A 208 14.06 -6.42 -24.32
N THR A 209 14.13 -7.40 -23.41
CA THR A 209 14.73 -8.71 -23.66
C THR A 209 13.89 -9.50 -24.66
N ILE A 210 12.57 -9.52 -24.51
CA ILE A 210 11.67 -10.13 -25.50
C ILE A 210 11.87 -9.52 -26.89
N ASN A 211 11.91 -8.20 -27.00
CA ASN A 211 12.11 -7.53 -28.29
C ASN A 211 13.48 -7.83 -28.88
N PHE A 212 14.53 -7.86 -28.05
CA PHE A 212 15.88 -8.24 -28.47
C PHE A 212 15.95 -9.68 -28.98
N LEU A 213 15.32 -10.63 -28.27
CA LEU A 213 15.37 -12.05 -28.62
C LEU A 213 14.71 -12.38 -29.96
N LYS A 214 13.71 -11.61 -30.42
CA LYS A 214 13.04 -11.85 -31.71
C LYS A 214 14.01 -11.98 -32.89
N GLU A 215 15.11 -11.24 -32.86
CA GLU A 215 16.15 -11.26 -33.90
C GLU A 215 17.04 -12.53 -33.85
N TYR A 216 17.00 -13.29 -32.76
CA TYR A 216 17.83 -14.49 -32.52
C TYR A 216 17.02 -15.79 -32.59
N LEU A 217 15.69 -15.71 -32.56
CA LEU A 217 14.81 -16.88 -32.65
C LEU A 217 14.74 -17.36 -34.11
N CYS A 218 15.62 -18.28 -34.46
CA CYS A 218 15.69 -18.90 -35.79
C CYS A 218 15.84 -20.42 -35.71
N GLU A 219 15.57 -21.11 -36.82
CA GLU A 219 15.74 -22.56 -36.94
C GLU A 219 17.14 -23.00 -36.50
N GLY A 220 17.20 -24.05 -35.68
CA GLY A 220 18.45 -24.68 -35.24
C GLY A 220 19.03 -24.17 -33.92
N ILE A 221 18.62 -23.01 -33.41
CA ILE A 221 19.03 -22.54 -32.06
C ILE A 221 18.28 -23.33 -30.98
N SER A 222 18.97 -23.69 -29.90
CA SER A 222 18.42 -24.49 -28.79
C SER A 222 17.83 -23.65 -27.65
N GLU A 223 16.96 -24.27 -26.83
CA GLU A 223 16.45 -23.65 -25.59
C GLU A 223 17.57 -23.12 -24.68
N LYS A 224 18.68 -23.87 -24.55
CA LYS A 224 19.85 -23.47 -23.77
C LYS A 224 20.52 -22.21 -24.31
N GLU A 225 20.70 -22.11 -25.62
CA GLU A 225 21.32 -20.96 -26.27
C GLU A 225 20.44 -19.72 -26.10
N ILE A 226 19.13 -19.83 -26.36
CA ILE A 226 18.18 -18.72 -26.18
C ILE A 226 18.17 -18.25 -24.73
N LYS A 227 18.12 -19.17 -23.76
CA LYS A 227 18.14 -18.84 -22.33
C LYS A 227 19.40 -18.06 -21.96
N LYS A 228 20.57 -18.52 -22.42
CA LYS A 228 21.85 -17.87 -22.16
C LYS A 228 21.85 -16.43 -22.69
N ILE A 229 21.42 -16.25 -23.94
CA ILE A 229 21.33 -14.92 -24.58
C ILE A 229 20.37 -14.01 -23.80
N ALA A 230 19.22 -14.53 -23.37
CA ALA A 230 18.23 -13.78 -22.60
C ALA A 230 18.79 -13.28 -21.25
N GLU A 231 19.41 -14.18 -20.47
CA GLU A 231 19.94 -13.85 -19.14
C GLU A 231 21.11 -12.88 -19.22
N GLU A 232 22.04 -13.07 -20.16
CA GLU A 232 23.15 -12.15 -20.40
C GLU A 232 22.65 -10.75 -20.77
N TYR A 233 21.62 -10.65 -21.61
CA TYR A 233 21.01 -9.38 -21.98
C TYR A 233 20.31 -8.70 -20.80
N MET A 234 19.54 -9.44 -20.00
CA MET A 234 18.89 -8.91 -18.79
C MET A 234 19.91 -8.36 -17.78
N ILE A 235 21.00 -9.09 -17.54
CA ILE A 235 22.10 -8.66 -16.67
C ILE A 235 22.73 -7.36 -17.21
N LYS A 236 23.02 -7.30 -18.51
CA LYS A 236 23.57 -6.09 -19.17
C LYS A 236 22.64 -4.88 -19.05
N LYS A 237 21.32 -5.11 -19.04
CA LYS A 237 20.29 -4.07 -18.84
C LYS A 237 20.07 -3.67 -17.37
N GLY A 238 20.78 -4.31 -16.44
CA GLY A 238 20.81 -3.95 -15.03
C GLY A 238 20.06 -4.91 -14.10
N SER A 239 19.63 -6.08 -14.58
CA SER A 239 19.03 -7.09 -13.70
C SER A 239 20.02 -7.54 -12.62
N THR A 240 19.59 -7.51 -11.36
CA THR A 240 20.46 -7.83 -10.22
C THR A 240 20.45 -9.32 -9.85
N SER A 241 19.35 -10.02 -10.15
CA SER A 241 19.16 -11.45 -9.93
C SER A 241 17.96 -11.94 -10.77
N PHE A 242 17.49 -13.16 -10.51
CA PHE A 242 16.25 -13.68 -11.09
C PHE A 242 15.32 -14.20 -9.98
N TRP A 243 14.06 -13.78 -10.03
CA TRP A 243 13.15 -13.96 -8.89
C TRP A 243 12.76 -15.42 -8.64
N TYR A 244 12.48 -16.15 -9.71
CA TYR A 244 11.91 -17.49 -9.59
C TYR A 244 13.01 -18.56 -9.60
N HIS A 245 13.48 -18.94 -8.40
CA HIS A 245 14.54 -19.94 -8.21
C HIS A 245 15.88 -19.61 -8.89
N ASN A 246 16.17 -18.32 -9.06
CA ASN A 246 17.33 -17.85 -9.81
C ASN A 246 17.34 -18.33 -11.28
N VAL A 247 16.16 -18.58 -11.85
CA VAL A 247 15.97 -18.88 -13.27
C VAL A 247 15.42 -17.62 -13.94
N GLY A 248 16.24 -16.97 -14.77
CA GLY A 248 15.85 -15.72 -15.43
C GLY A 248 14.93 -15.91 -16.62
N ALA A 249 15.14 -16.97 -17.39
CA ALA A 249 14.34 -17.28 -18.57
C ALA A 249 13.94 -18.76 -18.64
N PHE A 250 12.64 -18.99 -18.82
CA PHE A 250 12.05 -20.26 -19.24
C PHE A 250 11.84 -20.21 -20.74
N ILE A 251 12.47 -21.14 -21.44
CA ILE A 251 12.39 -21.27 -22.90
C ILE A 251 11.83 -22.64 -23.18
N LEU A 252 10.68 -22.68 -23.86
CA LEU A 252 10.03 -23.92 -24.26
C LEU A 252 9.81 -23.89 -25.76
N VAL A 253 10.32 -24.89 -26.46
CA VAL A 253 10.26 -25.00 -27.92
C VAL A 253 9.34 -26.15 -28.34
N GLY A 254 8.47 -25.86 -29.31
CA GLY A 254 7.55 -26.80 -29.91
C GLY A 254 6.60 -27.45 -28.92
N GLU A 255 6.49 -28.78 -28.91
CA GLU A 255 5.57 -29.48 -27.99
C GLU A 255 5.89 -29.24 -26.52
N ARG A 256 7.14 -28.85 -26.21
CA ARG A 256 7.53 -28.49 -24.84
C ARG A 256 6.83 -27.23 -24.35
N THR A 257 6.30 -26.40 -25.25
CA THR A 257 5.43 -25.26 -24.87
C THR A 257 4.18 -25.68 -24.10
N THR A 258 3.82 -26.97 -24.11
CA THR A 258 2.68 -27.51 -23.35
C THR A 258 2.99 -27.83 -21.89
N ILE A 259 4.25 -27.73 -21.48
CA ILE A 259 4.69 -28.16 -20.16
C ILE A 259 4.52 -27.02 -19.15
N SER A 260 3.72 -27.26 -18.10
CA SER A 260 3.63 -26.39 -16.92
C SER A 260 4.60 -26.89 -15.84
N LEU A 261 5.56 -26.05 -15.43
CA LEU A 261 6.68 -26.42 -14.55
C LEU A 261 6.91 -25.38 -13.45
N SER A 262 7.31 -25.84 -12.27
CA SER A 262 7.95 -24.97 -11.28
C SER A 262 9.42 -24.72 -11.63
N GLY A 263 9.93 -23.54 -11.31
CA GLY A 263 11.33 -23.15 -11.49
C GLY A 263 12.32 -23.99 -10.70
N LYS A 264 11.88 -24.68 -9.64
CA LYS A 264 12.71 -25.69 -8.97
C LYS A 264 13.11 -26.83 -9.91
N ASN A 265 12.24 -27.17 -10.85
CA ASN A 265 12.36 -28.35 -11.70
C ASN A 265 12.72 -27.99 -13.14
N TYR A 266 12.72 -26.70 -13.48
CA TYR A 266 13.03 -26.25 -14.83
C TYR A 266 14.49 -26.49 -15.18
N LYS A 267 14.72 -27.09 -16.35
CA LYS A 267 16.04 -27.26 -16.96
C LYS A 267 15.92 -26.97 -18.46
N PRO A 268 16.75 -26.07 -19.03
CA PRO A 268 16.78 -25.86 -20.47
C PRO A 268 17.33 -27.10 -21.16
N THR A 269 16.77 -27.44 -22.32
CA THR A 269 17.19 -28.63 -23.09
C THR A 269 17.97 -28.27 -24.34
N ASP A 270 18.53 -29.28 -25.02
CA ASP A 270 19.13 -29.12 -26.34
C ASP A 270 18.08 -29.16 -27.46
N THR A 271 16.78 -29.12 -27.14
CA THR A 271 15.72 -29.01 -28.14
C THR A 271 15.90 -27.73 -28.96
N LYS A 272 15.97 -27.90 -30.28
CA LYS A 272 16.18 -26.84 -31.26
C LYS A 272 14.88 -26.41 -31.90
N ILE A 273 14.77 -25.11 -32.19
CA ILE A 273 13.68 -24.55 -32.98
C ILE A 273 13.63 -25.24 -34.34
N GLN A 274 12.45 -25.71 -34.73
CA GLN A 274 12.20 -26.26 -36.07
C GLN A 274 11.72 -25.17 -37.05
N LYS A 275 11.73 -25.47 -38.35
CA LYS A 275 11.32 -24.53 -39.41
C LYS A 275 9.94 -23.88 -39.20
N ASN A 276 8.96 -24.67 -38.74
CA ASN A 276 7.60 -24.21 -38.45
C ASN A 276 7.23 -24.67 -37.03
N ASP A 277 7.33 -23.76 -36.07
CA ASP A 277 7.36 -24.10 -34.65
C ASP A 277 6.77 -22.99 -33.77
N LEU A 278 6.63 -23.24 -32.47
CA LEU A 278 6.26 -22.25 -31.47
C LEU A 278 7.35 -22.16 -30.40
N VAL A 279 7.70 -20.94 -29.99
CA VAL A 279 8.61 -20.71 -28.86
C VAL A 279 7.89 -19.90 -27.80
N THR A 280 7.81 -20.41 -26.57
CA THR A 280 7.32 -19.65 -25.42
C THR A 280 8.52 -19.23 -24.57
N ILE A 281 8.58 -17.93 -24.28
CA ILE A 281 9.60 -17.30 -23.44
C ILE A 281 8.91 -16.66 -22.25
N ASP A 282 9.38 -16.96 -21.06
CA ASP A 282 8.87 -16.43 -19.79
C ASP A 282 10.05 -15.94 -18.94
N LEU A 283 10.02 -14.65 -18.56
CA LEU A 283 11.15 -13.89 -18.03
C LEU A 283 10.85 -13.31 -16.64
N SER A 284 11.80 -13.46 -15.71
CA SER A 284 11.66 -12.95 -14.33
C SER A 284 12.86 -12.13 -13.80
N PRO A 285 13.29 -11.05 -14.50
CA PRO A 285 14.38 -10.20 -14.03
C PRO A 285 14.04 -9.44 -12.74
N THR A 286 15.07 -9.02 -12.02
CA THR A 286 14.92 -8.23 -10.78
C THR A 286 15.74 -6.94 -10.78
N ILE A 287 15.24 -5.94 -10.07
CA ILE A 287 15.99 -4.75 -9.64
C ILE A 287 15.91 -4.70 -8.13
N LYS A 288 16.99 -5.08 -7.44
CA LYS A 288 17.02 -5.22 -5.97
C LYS A 288 15.90 -6.17 -5.51
N ASP A 289 14.96 -5.68 -4.71
CA ASP A 289 13.82 -6.44 -4.17
C ASP A 289 12.58 -6.43 -5.08
N PHE A 290 12.67 -5.80 -6.26
CA PHE A 290 11.55 -5.64 -7.19
C PHE A 290 11.75 -6.59 -8.38
N TRP A 291 10.70 -7.30 -8.79
CA TRP A 291 10.79 -8.31 -9.83
C TRP A 291 9.67 -8.16 -10.85
N ALA A 292 9.95 -8.65 -12.07
CA ALA A 292 9.04 -8.66 -13.19
C ALA A 292 8.56 -10.08 -13.50
N ASP A 293 7.46 -10.16 -14.23
CA ASP A 293 6.91 -11.38 -14.80
C ASP A 293 6.36 -11.04 -16.18
N PHE A 294 6.89 -11.68 -17.21
CA PHE A 294 6.55 -11.36 -18.59
C PHE A 294 6.82 -12.54 -19.53
N ALA A 295 5.73 -13.11 -20.05
CA ALA A 295 5.76 -14.23 -20.97
C ALA A 295 5.10 -13.93 -22.31
N ARG A 296 5.67 -14.45 -23.40
CA ARG A 296 5.12 -14.39 -24.75
C ARG A 296 5.45 -15.65 -25.55
N SER A 297 4.50 -16.08 -26.38
CA SER A 297 4.70 -17.11 -27.40
C SER A 297 4.95 -16.48 -28.79
N PHE A 298 5.89 -17.03 -29.55
CA PHE A 298 6.28 -16.56 -30.89
C PHE A 298 6.11 -17.67 -31.93
N ILE A 299 5.52 -17.31 -33.06
CA ILE A 299 5.40 -18.18 -34.22
C ILE A 299 6.72 -18.16 -34.98
N ILE A 300 7.29 -19.34 -35.19
CA ILE A 300 8.39 -19.55 -36.13
C ILE A 300 7.79 -20.12 -37.41
N GLU A 301 8.03 -19.46 -38.54
CA GLU A 301 7.60 -19.93 -39.85
C GLU A 301 8.71 -19.66 -40.86
N ASN A 302 9.01 -20.67 -41.68
CA ASN A 302 10.18 -20.65 -42.57
C ASN A 302 11.50 -20.33 -41.83
N GLY A 303 11.62 -20.84 -40.60
CA GLY A 303 12.82 -20.79 -39.78
C GLY A 303 13.12 -19.46 -39.08
N LYS A 304 12.15 -18.55 -39.01
CA LYS A 304 12.28 -17.26 -38.31
C LYS A 304 10.98 -16.82 -37.65
N VAL A 305 11.07 -15.89 -36.71
CA VAL A 305 9.89 -15.23 -36.12
C VAL A 305 9.04 -14.61 -37.23
N THR A 306 7.75 -14.92 -37.18
CA THR A 306 6.75 -14.40 -38.11
C THR A 306 5.60 -13.76 -37.33
N GLU A 307 5.16 -12.58 -37.78
CA GLU A 307 3.99 -11.90 -37.21
C GLU A 307 2.73 -12.76 -37.36
N THR A 308 1.88 -12.74 -36.34
CA THR A 308 0.65 -13.55 -36.27
C THR A 308 -0.26 -13.35 -37.47
N GLU A 309 -0.37 -12.13 -37.98
CA GLU A 309 -1.21 -11.75 -39.11
C GLU A 309 -0.68 -12.24 -40.46
N LYS A 310 0.62 -12.55 -40.53
CA LYS A 310 1.32 -13.00 -41.75
C LYS A 310 1.51 -14.51 -41.81
N SER A 311 1.20 -15.22 -40.73
CA SER A 311 1.44 -16.65 -40.63
C SER A 311 0.33 -17.49 -41.27
N ASN A 312 0.71 -18.57 -41.97
CA ASN A 312 -0.23 -19.55 -42.52
C ASN A 312 -0.47 -20.74 -41.58
N GLN A 313 0.18 -20.77 -40.42
CA GLN A 313 0.08 -21.86 -39.45
C GLN A 313 -1.19 -21.69 -38.60
N GLN A 314 -2.32 -22.21 -39.06
CA GLN A 314 -3.64 -21.96 -38.48
C GLN A 314 -3.72 -22.20 -36.96
N GLU A 315 -3.18 -23.32 -36.46
CA GLU A 315 -3.18 -23.60 -35.01
C GLU A 315 -2.43 -22.53 -34.22
N LEU A 316 -1.28 -22.09 -34.72
CA LEU A 316 -0.43 -21.10 -34.06
C LEU A 316 -1.10 -19.73 -34.03
N VAL A 317 -1.68 -19.32 -35.16
CA VAL A 317 -2.42 -18.06 -35.28
C VAL A 317 -3.64 -18.04 -34.34
N GLU A 318 -4.42 -19.12 -34.32
CA GLU A 318 -5.59 -19.24 -33.45
C GLU A 318 -5.21 -19.23 -31.96
N GLY A 319 -4.13 -19.89 -31.58
CA GLY A 319 -3.66 -19.93 -30.19
C GLY A 319 -3.24 -18.55 -29.68
N ILE A 320 -2.43 -17.82 -30.45
CA ILE A 320 -2.01 -16.45 -30.10
C ILE A 320 -3.22 -15.52 -30.01
N LYS A 321 -4.14 -15.56 -30.98
CA LYS A 321 -5.37 -14.75 -30.94
C LYS A 321 -6.28 -15.11 -29.77
N THR A 322 -6.26 -16.37 -29.32
CA THR A 322 -7.03 -16.81 -28.16
C THR A 322 -6.45 -16.19 -26.88
N GLU A 323 -5.14 -16.22 -26.69
CA GLU A 323 -4.45 -15.52 -25.59
C GLU A 323 -4.82 -14.02 -25.56
N GLU A 324 -4.72 -13.33 -26.70
CA GLU A 324 -5.10 -11.92 -26.80
C GLU A 324 -6.57 -11.68 -26.41
N LYS A 325 -7.47 -12.55 -26.85
CA LYS A 325 -8.89 -12.49 -26.48
C LYS A 325 -9.11 -12.68 -24.98
N LEU A 326 -8.40 -13.62 -24.34
CA LEU A 326 -8.50 -13.82 -22.89
C LEU A 326 -8.04 -12.57 -22.13
N HIS A 327 -6.93 -11.94 -22.54
CA HIS A 327 -6.46 -10.70 -21.95
C HIS A 327 -7.42 -9.52 -22.16
N GLN A 328 -8.09 -9.44 -23.31
CA GLN A 328 -9.11 -8.42 -23.58
C GLN A 328 -10.35 -8.61 -22.69
N GLU A 329 -10.85 -9.85 -22.58
CA GLU A 329 -12.01 -10.15 -21.75
C GLU A 329 -11.70 -9.99 -20.26
N PHE A 330 -10.50 -10.39 -19.82
CA PHE A 330 -10.00 -10.09 -18.47
C PHE A 330 -10.09 -8.59 -18.17
N GLN A 331 -9.49 -7.74 -19.00
CA GLN A 331 -9.48 -6.29 -18.79
C GLN A 331 -10.88 -5.65 -18.77
N LYS A 332 -11.84 -6.17 -19.57
CA LYS A 332 -13.22 -5.67 -19.59
C LYS A 332 -14.04 -6.13 -18.38
N SER A 333 -13.73 -7.30 -17.84
CA SER A 333 -14.54 -8.00 -16.83
C SER A 333 -14.20 -7.61 -15.38
N ILE A 334 -13.05 -6.98 -15.15
CA ILE A 334 -12.57 -6.68 -13.79
C ILE A 334 -12.74 -5.23 -13.36
N ASN A 335 -12.91 -5.03 -12.06
CA ASN A 335 -12.84 -3.75 -11.37
C ASN A 335 -12.15 -3.94 -10.00
N PRO A 336 -11.88 -2.87 -9.22
CA PRO A 336 -11.19 -2.98 -7.93
C PRO A 336 -11.80 -3.96 -6.93
N ASN A 337 -13.11 -4.21 -7.00
CA ASN A 337 -13.84 -5.13 -6.12
C ASN A 337 -13.94 -6.56 -6.63
N THR A 338 -13.56 -6.83 -7.87
CA THR A 338 -13.52 -8.20 -8.41
C THR A 338 -12.55 -9.04 -7.59
N THR A 339 -12.94 -10.28 -7.31
CA THR A 339 -12.14 -11.23 -6.54
C THR A 339 -11.32 -12.15 -7.44
N PHE A 340 -10.25 -12.72 -6.89
CA PHE A 340 -9.42 -13.71 -7.59
C PHE A 340 -10.25 -14.94 -8.01
N HIS A 341 -11.20 -15.39 -7.19
CA HIS A 341 -12.12 -16.48 -7.50
C HIS A 341 -13.06 -16.18 -8.69
N GLU A 342 -13.61 -14.96 -8.76
CA GLU A 342 -14.51 -14.58 -9.87
C GLU A 342 -13.78 -14.60 -11.21
N ILE A 343 -12.52 -14.14 -11.24
CA ILE A 343 -11.66 -14.23 -12.43
C ILE A 343 -11.41 -15.69 -12.77
N PHE A 344 -10.97 -16.49 -11.78
CA PHE A 344 -10.71 -17.92 -11.96
C PHE A 344 -11.88 -18.63 -12.63
N LYS A 345 -13.10 -18.44 -12.12
CA LYS A 345 -14.30 -19.09 -12.65
C LYS A 345 -14.63 -18.57 -14.06
N THR A 346 -14.65 -17.26 -14.24
CA THR A 346 -15.09 -16.63 -15.50
C THR A 346 -14.16 -16.99 -16.65
N ILE A 347 -12.85 -16.86 -16.44
CA ILE A 347 -11.86 -17.06 -17.50
C ILE A 347 -11.63 -18.54 -17.77
N ASN A 348 -11.59 -19.43 -16.77
CA ASN A 348 -11.48 -20.87 -17.06
C ASN A 348 -12.71 -21.39 -17.83
N ASN A 349 -13.91 -20.90 -17.54
CA ASN A 349 -15.10 -21.21 -18.34
C ASN A 349 -14.96 -20.70 -19.79
N LEU A 350 -14.42 -19.49 -19.97
CA LEU A 350 -14.16 -18.94 -21.31
C LEU A 350 -13.13 -19.78 -22.08
N ILE A 351 -12.04 -20.22 -21.43
CA ILE A 351 -11.02 -21.10 -22.02
C ILE A 351 -11.67 -22.40 -22.52
N GLU A 352 -12.50 -23.04 -21.69
CA GLU A 352 -13.18 -24.30 -22.04
C GLU A 352 -14.17 -24.11 -23.21
N ASN A 353 -14.95 -23.02 -23.20
CA ASN A 353 -15.91 -22.67 -24.24
C ASN A 353 -15.24 -22.36 -25.59
N LEU A 354 -14.01 -21.83 -25.58
CA LEU A 354 -13.22 -21.59 -26.80
C LEU A 354 -12.55 -22.87 -27.34
N GLY A 355 -12.74 -24.02 -26.68
CA GLY A 355 -12.16 -25.30 -27.11
C GLY A 355 -10.71 -25.51 -26.67
N TYR A 356 -10.27 -24.77 -25.65
CA TYR A 356 -8.94 -24.87 -25.05
C TYR A 356 -9.00 -25.56 -23.69
N LYS A 357 -7.83 -25.92 -23.17
CA LYS A 357 -7.61 -26.33 -21.78
C LYS A 357 -6.56 -25.43 -21.15
N ASN A 358 -6.73 -25.09 -19.87
CA ASN A 358 -5.68 -24.50 -19.07
C ASN A 358 -4.65 -25.60 -18.71
N LEU A 359 -3.38 -25.33 -18.97
CA LEU A 359 -2.25 -26.23 -18.74
C LEU A 359 -1.68 -26.12 -17.33
N ASP A 360 -2.00 -25.07 -16.58
CA ASP A 360 -1.65 -25.00 -15.17
C ASP A 360 -2.29 -26.15 -14.38
N PHE A 361 -1.49 -26.81 -13.54
CA PHE A 361 -1.90 -28.01 -12.81
C PHE A 361 -3.05 -27.75 -11.82
N LYS A 362 -3.22 -26.51 -11.34
CA LYS A 362 -4.33 -26.05 -10.49
C LYS A 362 -5.33 -25.18 -11.25
N LYS A 363 -5.18 -25.06 -12.58
CA LYS A 363 -5.92 -24.11 -13.41
C LYS A 363 -5.77 -22.65 -12.97
N ASN A 364 -4.68 -22.31 -12.29
CA ASN A 364 -4.37 -20.94 -11.91
C ASN A 364 -4.22 -20.08 -13.18
N LEU A 365 -4.53 -18.79 -13.04
CA LEU A 365 -4.46 -17.82 -14.15
C LEU A 365 -3.53 -16.64 -13.85
N GLY A 366 -2.80 -16.69 -12.74
CA GLY A 366 -1.91 -15.64 -12.27
C GLY A 366 -1.82 -15.57 -10.77
N HIS A 367 -1.14 -14.55 -10.26
CA HIS A 367 -0.84 -14.40 -8.86
C HIS A 367 -0.51 -12.97 -8.45
N SER A 368 -0.50 -12.67 -7.14
CA SER A 368 -0.01 -11.38 -6.65
C SER A 368 1.50 -11.22 -6.81
N ILE A 369 1.97 -9.98 -6.92
CA ILE A 369 3.39 -9.63 -6.92
C ILE A 369 3.81 -9.23 -5.50
N GLU A 370 4.50 -10.14 -4.82
CA GLU A 370 4.94 -9.97 -3.43
C GLU A 370 6.47 -9.96 -3.30
N LYS A 371 6.97 -9.23 -2.32
CA LYS A 371 8.41 -9.26 -1.96
C LYS A 371 8.87 -10.57 -1.37
N HIS A 372 7.97 -11.33 -0.77
CA HIS A 372 8.23 -12.65 -0.20
C HIS A 372 7.30 -13.66 -0.86
N ARG A 373 7.88 -14.76 -1.38
CA ARG A 373 7.14 -15.75 -2.14
C ARG A 373 6.02 -16.42 -1.34
N ASP A 374 6.20 -16.59 -0.03
CA ASP A 374 5.21 -17.24 0.84
C ASP A 374 3.94 -16.40 1.05
N ASN A 375 3.98 -15.10 0.70
CA ASN A 375 2.81 -14.22 0.73
C ASN A 375 2.00 -14.26 -0.56
N ARG A 376 2.51 -14.94 -1.61
CA ARG A 376 1.89 -14.98 -2.92
C ARG A 376 0.54 -15.69 -2.84
N ILE A 377 -0.48 -15.02 -3.35
CA ILE A 377 -1.81 -15.60 -3.57
C ILE A 377 -2.07 -15.76 -5.06
N TYR A 378 -2.98 -16.64 -5.44
CA TYR A 378 -3.20 -17.01 -6.85
C TYR A 378 -4.61 -16.67 -7.32
N ILE A 379 -4.77 -16.48 -8.63
CA ILE A 379 -6.08 -16.48 -9.29
C ILE A 379 -6.51 -17.95 -9.34
N GLU A 380 -7.12 -18.39 -8.25
CA GLU A 380 -7.48 -19.78 -7.97
C GLU A 380 -8.88 -19.90 -7.36
N GLU A 381 -9.40 -21.12 -7.32
CA GLU A 381 -10.71 -21.39 -6.71
C GLU A 381 -10.74 -21.02 -5.21
N ASN A 382 -11.87 -20.50 -4.72
CA ASN A 382 -12.08 -20.08 -3.33
C ASN A 382 -11.20 -18.93 -2.80
N ASN A 383 -10.38 -18.27 -3.64
CA ASN A 383 -9.69 -17.05 -3.24
C ASN A 383 -10.60 -15.81 -3.36
N HIS A 384 -11.23 -15.40 -2.26
CA HIS A 384 -12.17 -14.28 -2.22
C HIS A 384 -11.52 -12.91 -1.98
N LYS A 385 -10.18 -12.81 -2.00
CA LYS A 385 -9.51 -11.51 -1.88
C LYS A 385 -9.85 -10.64 -3.08
N LYS A 386 -10.06 -9.34 -2.89
CA LYS A 386 -10.32 -8.38 -3.98
C LYS A 386 -9.02 -7.89 -4.60
N LEU A 387 -9.05 -7.55 -5.89
CA LEU A 387 -7.88 -7.02 -6.61
C LEU A 387 -7.28 -5.77 -5.94
N GLN A 388 -8.11 -4.85 -5.45
CA GLN A 388 -7.65 -3.63 -4.78
C GLN A 388 -6.88 -3.86 -3.46
N GLU A 389 -6.97 -5.07 -2.90
CA GLU A 389 -6.21 -5.44 -1.70
C GLU A 389 -4.79 -5.94 -2.02
N THR A 390 -4.41 -5.93 -3.30
CA THR A 390 -3.06 -6.24 -3.79
C THR A 390 -2.47 -5.04 -4.51
N ASN A 391 -1.15 -4.86 -4.44
CA ASN A 391 -0.50 -3.74 -5.13
C ASN A 391 -0.37 -4.00 -6.63
N PHE A 392 0.03 -5.23 -7.01
CA PHE A 392 0.15 -5.68 -8.39
C PHE A 392 -0.20 -7.17 -8.47
N PHE A 393 -0.65 -7.62 -9.64
CA PHE A 393 -1.00 -9.02 -9.91
C PHE A 393 -0.72 -9.38 -11.37
N THR A 394 -0.36 -10.64 -11.63
CA THR A 394 -0.24 -11.19 -12.98
C THR A 394 -1.60 -11.68 -13.48
N PHE A 395 -1.78 -11.63 -14.79
CA PHE A 395 -2.70 -12.49 -15.50
C PHE A 395 -1.91 -13.19 -16.60
N GLU A 396 -1.85 -14.51 -16.53
CA GLU A 396 -0.93 -15.38 -17.26
C GLU A 396 -1.55 -16.74 -17.64
N PRO A 397 -2.69 -16.77 -18.34
CA PRO A 397 -3.22 -18.04 -18.83
C PRO A 397 -2.16 -18.79 -19.66
N HIS A 398 -2.07 -20.10 -19.43
CA HIS A 398 -1.23 -21.02 -20.20
C HIS A 398 -2.16 -22.06 -20.82
N ILE A 399 -2.45 -21.95 -22.12
CA ILE A 399 -3.54 -22.71 -22.74
C ILE A 399 -3.05 -23.61 -23.87
N LYS A 400 -3.83 -24.65 -24.15
CA LYS A 400 -3.63 -25.53 -25.32
C LYS A 400 -4.98 -25.86 -25.94
N LYS A 401 -5.08 -25.82 -27.27
CA LYS A 401 -6.26 -26.32 -27.98
C LYS A 401 -6.44 -27.80 -27.66
N LYS A 402 -7.65 -28.29 -27.39
CA LYS A 402 -7.88 -29.67 -26.88
C LYS A 402 -7.19 -30.76 -27.72
N ASN A 403 -7.19 -30.59 -29.04
CA ASN A 403 -6.53 -31.49 -30.00
C ASN A 403 -5.30 -30.85 -30.67
N GLY A 404 -4.77 -29.76 -30.11
CA GLY A 404 -3.61 -29.06 -30.63
C GLY A 404 -2.31 -29.75 -30.27
N LYS A 405 -1.24 -29.30 -30.91
CA LYS A 405 0.14 -29.68 -30.61
C LYS A 405 0.76 -28.74 -29.57
N TYR A 406 0.51 -27.44 -29.66
CA TYR A 406 1.27 -26.41 -28.93
C TYR A 406 0.55 -25.84 -27.70
N GLY A 407 1.33 -25.23 -26.79
CA GLY A 407 0.85 -24.48 -25.65
C GLY A 407 1.20 -22.99 -25.79
N PHE A 408 0.27 -22.12 -25.48
CA PHE A 408 0.36 -20.68 -25.66
C PHE A 408 0.35 -20.01 -24.28
N LYS A 409 1.21 -19.02 -24.06
CA LYS A 409 1.23 -18.24 -22.83
C LYS A 409 1.43 -16.76 -23.17
N MET A 410 0.58 -15.93 -22.59
CA MET A 410 0.76 -14.49 -22.55
C MET A 410 0.63 -14.03 -21.10
N GLU A 411 1.54 -13.17 -20.65
CA GLU A 411 1.52 -12.67 -19.28
C GLU A 411 1.79 -11.17 -19.20
N ASN A 412 1.03 -10.49 -18.34
CA ASN A 412 1.35 -9.12 -17.94
C ASN A 412 1.12 -8.94 -16.44
N ILE A 413 1.82 -7.94 -15.88
CA ILE A 413 1.54 -7.41 -14.55
C ILE A 413 0.56 -6.24 -14.67
N TYR A 414 -0.45 -6.25 -13.81
CA TYR A 414 -1.51 -5.25 -13.72
C TYR A 414 -1.56 -4.62 -12.34
N TYR A 415 -2.10 -3.40 -12.25
CA TYR A 415 -2.44 -2.74 -11.00
C TYR A 415 -3.60 -1.75 -11.18
N PHE A 416 -4.25 -1.38 -10.07
CA PHE A 416 -5.25 -0.32 -10.06
C PHE A 416 -4.66 0.98 -9.50
N GLU A 417 -4.90 2.09 -10.21
CA GLU A 417 -4.68 3.44 -9.70
C GLU A 417 -5.96 4.26 -9.89
N LYS A 418 -6.55 4.75 -8.77
CA LYS A 418 -7.80 5.53 -8.79
C LYS A 418 -8.91 4.84 -9.61
N GLU A 419 -9.12 3.56 -9.35
CA GLU A 419 -10.11 2.68 -10.02
C GLU A 419 -9.82 2.36 -11.50
N LYS A 420 -8.75 2.90 -12.09
CA LYS A 420 -8.33 2.56 -13.45
C LYS A 420 -7.33 1.42 -13.43
N LEU A 421 -7.52 0.47 -14.33
CA LEU A 421 -6.58 -0.62 -14.55
C LEU A 421 -5.40 -0.13 -15.39
N HIS A 422 -4.19 -0.47 -14.97
CA HIS A 422 -2.95 -0.17 -15.66
C HIS A 422 -2.15 -1.45 -15.87
N ILE A 423 -1.40 -1.50 -16.98
CA ILE A 423 -0.41 -2.53 -17.26
C ILE A 423 0.96 -1.94 -16.91
N LEU A 424 1.74 -2.68 -16.13
CA LEU A 424 3.09 -2.30 -15.75
C LEU A 424 4.04 -2.37 -16.95
#